data_AF-A0AAJ6JNI6-F1
#
_entry.id   AF-A0AAJ6JNI6-F1
#
_cell.length_a   1.000
_cell.length_b   1.000
_cell.length_c   1.000
_cell.angle_alpha   90.00
_cell.angle_beta   90.00
_cell.angle_gamma   90.00
#
_symmetry.space_group_name_H-M   'P 1'
#
loop_
_entity.id
_entity.type
_entity.pdbx_description
1 polymer ?
#
loop_
_entity_poly.entity_id
_entity_poly.type
_entity_poly.pdbx_seq_one_letter_code
_entity_poly.pdbx_strand_id
1 'polypeptide(L)'
;MGLKSLRRKSVIMAPVLPKPDLLPLTGGYRRAPGLQIGADVYCDTRMILKQLDRRHPEPTLFPAGYEGPANAVSAWVEGPLFASIMVYAWGTNHDLMPPQSSKIGPE
;
A
#
# COMPACT_ATOMS: atom_id res chain seq x y z
N MET A 1 -7.09 -4.34 8.46
CA MET A 1 -8.13 -3.65 9.26
C MET A 1 -9.36 -4.52 9.45
N GLY A 2 -10.07 -4.94 8.38
CA GLY A 2 -11.25 -5.81 8.50
C GLY A 2 -10.99 -7.12 9.24
N LEU A 3 -9.91 -7.84 8.89
CA LEU A 3 -9.52 -9.09 9.56
C LEU A 3 -9.29 -8.95 11.07
N LYS A 4 -8.79 -7.80 11.53
CA LYS A 4 -8.59 -7.51 12.96
C LYS A 4 -9.78 -6.80 13.61
N SER A 5 -10.90 -6.63 12.91
CA SER A 5 -12.09 -5.91 13.39
C SER A 5 -11.81 -4.52 13.98
N LEU A 6 -10.81 -3.82 13.45
CA LEU A 6 -10.41 -2.51 13.96
C LEU A 6 -11.23 -1.38 13.35
N ARG A 7 -11.78 -0.51 14.20
CA ARG A 7 -12.33 0.77 13.74
C ARG A 7 -11.19 1.65 13.21
N ARG A 8 -11.42 2.27 12.06
CA ARG A 8 -10.45 3.14 11.38
C ARG A 8 -11.14 4.40 10.90
N LYS A 9 -10.38 5.49 10.80
CA LYS A 9 -10.75 6.64 9.97
C LYS A 9 -10.09 6.48 8.60
N SER A 10 -10.86 6.70 7.53
CA SER A 10 -10.36 6.65 6.16
C SER A 10 -10.05 8.06 5.69
N VAL A 11 -8.86 8.28 5.17
CA VAL A 11 -8.48 9.54 4.51
C VAL A 11 -8.18 9.21 3.06
N ILE A 12 -8.87 9.89 2.15
CA ILE A 12 -8.63 9.77 0.71
C ILE A 12 -7.51 10.72 0.34
N MET A 13 -6.51 10.22 -0.40
CA MET A 13 -5.37 11.01 -0.85
C MET A 13 -5.40 11.21 -2.36
N ALA A 14 -4.73 12.25 -2.84
CA ALA A 14 -4.54 12.45 -4.27
C ALA A 14 -3.81 11.25 -4.91
N PRO A 15 -4.27 10.74 -6.08
CA PRO A 15 -3.66 9.59 -6.73
C PRO A 15 -2.31 9.93 -7.38
N VAL A 16 -2.15 11.17 -7.85
CA VAL A 16 -0.94 11.70 -8.49
C VAL A 16 -0.34 12.85 -7.67
N LEU A 17 0.90 13.24 -7.98
CA LEU A 17 1.52 14.44 -7.37
C LEU A 17 0.89 15.73 -7.93
N PRO A 18 0.91 16.85 -7.18
CA PRO A 18 1.45 17.01 -5.82
C PRO A 18 0.54 16.42 -4.73
N LYS A 19 1.12 16.02 -3.59
CA LYS A 19 0.38 15.48 -2.43
C LYS A 19 0.58 16.36 -1.19
N PRO A 20 0.01 17.57 -1.15
CA PRO A 20 0.34 18.60 -0.16
C PRO A 20 0.05 18.18 1.29
N ASP A 21 -0.97 17.36 1.53
CA ASP A 21 -1.32 16.92 2.90
C ASP A 21 -0.52 15.69 3.36
N LEU A 22 -0.08 14.85 2.42
CA LEU A 22 0.64 13.60 2.74
C LEU A 22 2.13 13.84 2.97
N LEU A 23 2.76 14.60 2.08
CA LEU A 23 4.23 14.75 2.07
C LEU A 23 4.78 15.37 3.38
N PRO A 24 4.13 16.36 4.01
CA PRO A 24 4.58 16.89 5.30
C PRO A 24 4.52 15.85 6.42
N LEU A 25 3.53 14.96 6.41
CA LEU A 25 3.35 13.93 7.44
C LEU A 25 4.37 12.79 7.31
N THR A 26 4.79 12.49 6.08
CA THR A 26 5.64 11.34 5.78
C THR A 26 7.09 11.69 5.51
N GLY A 27 7.46 12.98 5.56
CA GLY A 27 8.79 13.45 5.19
C GLY A 27 9.12 13.24 3.70
N GLY A 28 8.11 13.26 2.83
CA GLY A 28 8.27 13.12 1.38
C GLY A 28 7.95 11.73 0.82
N TYR A 29 7.63 10.73 1.64
CA TYR A 29 7.17 9.43 1.13
C TYR A 29 5.80 9.57 0.46
N ARG A 30 5.74 9.26 -0.85
CA ARG A 30 4.59 9.55 -1.72
C ARG A 30 3.66 8.37 -2.02
N ARG A 31 4.02 7.16 -1.57
CA ARG A 31 3.25 5.94 -1.88
C ARG A 31 2.11 5.74 -0.88
N ALA A 32 1.11 5.01 -1.33
CA ALA A 32 -0.04 4.58 -0.56
C ALA A 32 -0.02 3.06 -0.39
N PRO A 33 -0.65 2.50 0.66
CA PRO A 33 -1.26 3.19 1.80
C PRO A 33 -0.22 3.63 2.86
N GLY A 34 -0.60 4.59 3.71
CA GLY A 34 0.09 4.94 4.96
C GLY A 34 -0.83 4.79 6.16
N LEU A 35 -0.29 4.46 7.34
CA LEU A 35 -1.04 4.37 8.60
C LEU A 35 -0.57 5.45 9.57
N GLN A 36 -1.49 6.26 10.08
CA GLN A 36 -1.21 7.24 11.13
C GLN A 36 -1.89 6.84 12.44
N ILE A 37 -1.14 6.89 13.55
CA ILE A 37 -1.64 6.71 14.91
C ILE A 37 -1.07 7.85 15.76
N GLY A 38 -1.90 8.85 16.06
CA GLY A 38 -1.42 10.08 16.70
C GLY A 38 -0.39 10.79 15.81
N ALA A 39 0.81 11.01 16.34
CA ALA A 39 1.94 11.59 15.62
C ALA A 39 2.83 10.56 14.90
N ASP A 40 2.59 9.25 15.09
CA ASP A 40 3.36 8.21 14.43
C ASP A 40 2.79 7.92 13.04
N VAL A 41 3.65 7.95 12.01
CA VAL A 41 3.28 7.62 10.62
C VAL A 41 4.09 6.42 10.14
N TYR A 42 3.39 5.33 9.82
CA TYR A 42 3.97 4.10 9.30
C TYR A 42 3.77 4.04 7.79
N CYS A 43 4.90 4.01 7.07
CA CYS A 43 4.97 3.78 5.63
C CYS A 43 5.25 2.30 5.36
N ASP A 44 4.85 1.80 4.18
CA ASP A 44 4.94 0.39 3.75
C ASP A 44 3.93 -0.56 4.40
N THR A 45 3.27 -1.38 3.58
CA THR A 45 2.22 -2.30 4.03
C THR A 45 2.75 -3.37 4.98
N ARG A 46 3.97 -3.89 4.81
CA ARG A 46 4.54 -4.90 5.72
C ARG A 46 4.81 -4.31 7.10
N MET A 47 5.32 -3.08 7.15
CA MET A 47 5.53 -2.35 8.40
C MET A 47 4.20 -2.06 9.11
N ILE A 48 3.18 -1.63 8.35
CA ILE A 48 1.82 -1.41 8.86
C ILE A 48 1.27 -2.71 9.46
N LEU A 49 1.37 -3.85 8.78
CA LEU A 49 0.88 -5.13 9.27
C LEU A 49 1.58 -5.56 10.56
N LYS A 50 2.92 -5.45 10.63
CA LYS A 50 3.69 -5.73 11.86
C LYS A 50 3.24 -4.85 13.01
N GLN A 51 3.02 -3.56 12.77
CA GLN A 51 2.64 -2.64 13.82
C GLN A 51 1.20 -2.86 14.30
N LEU A 52 0.29 -3.21 13.39
CA LEU A 52 -1.07 -3.60 13.74
C LEU A 52 -1.07 -4.90 14.56
N ASP A 53 -0.24 -5.87 14.19
CA ASP A 53 -0.12 -7.14 14.91
C ASP A 53 0.45 -6.94 16.31
N ARG A 54 1.51 -6.14 16.44
CA ARG A 54 2.11 -5.79 17.74
C ARG A 54 1.12 -5.12 18.70
N ARG A 55 0.23 -4.26 18.19
CA ARG A 55 -0.77 -3.54 19.01
C ARG A 55 -2.04 -4.35 19.26
N HIS A 56 -2.42 -5.20 18.32
CA HIS A 56 -3.61 -6.04 18.39
C HIS A 56 -3.23 -7.47 17.99
N PRO A 57 -2.66 -8.26 18.91
CA PRO A 57 -2.08 -9.57 18.59
C PRO A 57 -3.10 -10.58 18.06
N GLU A 58 -4.37 -10.45 18.41
CA GLU A 58 -5.42 -11.39 18.03
C GLU A 58 -6.41 -10.79 17.00
N PRO A 59 -6.71 -11.49 15.89
CA PRO A 59 -6.03 -12.69 15.40
C PRO A 59 -4.63 -12.35 14.84
N THR A 60 -3.65 -13.23 15.06
CA THR A 60 -2.28 -13.01 14.57
C THR A 60 -2.21 -13.03 13.05
N LEU A 61 -1.44 -12.11 12.48
CA LEU A 61 -1.10 -12.09 11.05
C LEU A 61 0.15 -12.92 10.75
N PHE A 62 0.89 -13.32 11.79
CA PHE A 62 2.16 -14.03 11.67
C PHE A 62 2.11 -15.29 12.55
N PRO A 63 1.48 -16.38 12.08
CA PRO A 63 1.47 -17.64 12.81
C PRO A 63 2.89 -18.17 13.05
N ALA A 64 3.17 -18.58 14.29
CA ALA A 64 4.48 -19.09 14.68
C ALA A 64 4.86 -20.33 13.87
N GLY A 65 6.13 -20.43 13.47
CA GLY A 65 6.67 -21.56 12.70
C GLY A 65 6.44 -21.48 11.19
N TYR A 66 5.76 -20.44 10.70
CA TYR A 66 5.52 -20.20 9.27
C TYR A 66 6.22 -18.94 8.74
N GLU A 67 7.12 -18.33 9.50
CA GLU A 67 7.71 -17.04 9.17
C GLU A 67 8.48 -17.10 7.84
N GLY A 68 9.27 -18.16 7.63
CA GLY A 68 10.02 -18.36 6.39
C GLY A 68 9.11 -18.47 5.17
N PRO A 69 8.21 -19.47 5.10
CA PRO A 69 7.27 -19.62 4.00
C PRO A 69 6.37 -18.39 3.80
N ALA A 70 5.83 -17.80 4.87
CA ALA A 70 4.98 -16.61 4.78
C ALA A 70 5.75 -15.41 4.20
N ASN A 71 7.01 -15.19 4.60
CA ASN A 71 7.84 -14.14 4.03
C ASN A 71 8.17 -14.40 2.56
N ALA A 72 8.50 -15.64 2.20
CA ALA A 72 8.81 -16.04 0.83
C ALA A 72 7.61 -15.85 -0.10
N VAL A 73 6.43 -16.33 0.31
CA VAL A 73 5.17 -16.13 -0.43
C VAL A 73 4.87 -14.63 -0.54
N SER A 74 4.98 -13.86 0.55
CA SER A 74 4.72 -12.42 0.51
C SER A 74 5.65 -11.69 -0.47
N ALA A 75 6.95 -12.02 -0.47
CA ALA A 75 7.92 -11.42 -1.39
C ALA A 75 7.64 -11.77 -2.86
N TRP A 76 7.26 -13.02 -3.13
CA TRP A 76 6.86 -13.45 -4.48
C TRP A 76 5.56 -12.78 -4.94
N VAL A 77 4.57 -12.65 -4.04
CA VAL A 77 3.30 -11.96 -4.33
C VAL A 77 3.51 -10.48 -4.62
N GLU A 78 4.24 -9.78 -3.75
CA GLU A 78 4.47 -8.32 -3.85
C GLU A 78 5.38 -7.92 -5.03
N GLY A 79 6.22 -8.84 -5.51
CA GLY A 79 7.14 -8.60 -6.62
C GLY A 79 6.68 -9.24 -7.94
N PRO A 80 7.21 -10.41 -8.30
CA PRO A 80 7.04 -10.99 -9.64
C PRO A 80 5.59 -11.33 -9.99
N LEU A 81 4.79 -11.83 -9.05
CA LEU A 81 3.39 -12.13 -9.32
C LEU A 81 2.60 -10.84 -9.61
N PHE A 82 2.73 -9.83 -8.75
CA PHE A 82 2.04 -8.55 -8.95
C PHE A 82 2.41 -7.92 -10.29
N ALA A 83 3.71 -7.88 -10.64
CA ALA A 83 4.16 -7.36 -11.92
C ALA A 83 3.54 -8.11 -13.10
N SER A 84 3.51 -9.44 -13.06
CA SER A 84 2.93 -10.28 -14.12
C SER A 84 1.43 -10.00 -14.29
N ILE A 85 0.69 -9.91 -13.19
CA ILE A 85 -0.75 -9.58 -13.21
C ILE A 85 -0.96 -8.18 -13.78
N MET A 86 -0.13 -7.20 -13.42
CA MET A 86 -0.25 -5.84 -13.92
C MET A 86 -0.01 -5.76 -15.44
N VAL A 87 1.02 -6.43 -15.96
CA VAL A 87 1.28 -6.49 -17.41
C VAL A 87 0.09 -7.10 -18.15
N TYR A 88 -0.43 -8.22 -17.64
CA TYR A 88 -1.61 -8.85 -18.21
C TYR A 88 -2.81 -7.91 -18.19
N ALA A 89 -3.15 -7.35 -17.03
CA ALA A 89 -4.31 -6.47 -16.87
C ALA A 89 -4.22 -5.20 -17.71
N TRP A 90 -3.02 -4.60 -17.84
CA TRP A 90 -2.82 -3.43 -18.70
C TRP A 90 -2.93 -3.82 -20.18
N GLY A 91 -2.36 -4.95 -20.58
CA GLY A 91 -2.43 -5.44 -21.95
C GLY A 91 -3.85 -5.78 -22.39
N THR A 92 -4.65 -6.41 -21.52
CA THR A 92 -6.03 -6.80 -21.85
C THR A 92 -7.03 -5.65 -21.79
N ASN A 93 -6.75 -4.59 -21.03
CA ASN A 93 -7.64 -3.43 -20.88
C ASN A 93 -7.09 -2.18 -21.61
N HIS A 94 -6.22 -2.36 -22.60
CA HIS A 94 -5.58 -1.24 -23.31
C HIS A 94 -6.61 -0.31 -23.97
N ASP A 95 -7.72 -0.86 -24.44
CA ASP A 95 -8.87 -0.15 -25.02
C ASP A 95 -9.65 0.70 -24.01
N LEU A 96 -9.62 0.33 -22.72
CA LEU A 96 -10.28 1.06 -21.63
C LEU A 96 -9.40 2.16 -21.00
N MET A 97 -8.13 2.24 -21.40
CA MET A 97 -7.24 3.27 -20.87
C MET A 97 -7.68 4.64 -21.37
N PRO A 98 -7.74 5.65 -20.49
CA PRO A 98 -8.05 7.01 -20.93
C PRO A 98 -7.04 7.42 -22.00
N PRO A 99 -7.46 8.14 -23.05
CA PRO A 99 -6.55 8.62 -24.08
C PRO A 99 -5.39 9.36 -23.41
N GLN A 100 -4.15 9.08 -23.83
CA GLN A 100 -2.95 9.69 -23.25
C GLN A 100 -3.10 11.21 -23.30
N SER A 101 -3.38 11.84 -22.15
CA SER A 101 -3.46 13.28 -22.06
C SER A 101 -2.05 13.84 -22.17
N SER A 102 -1.66 14.30 -23.36
CA SER A 102 -0.43 15.06 -23.62
C SER A 102 -0.53 16.47 -23.02
N LYS A 103 -0.61 16.58 -21.70
CA LYS A 103 -0.45 17.86 -21.00
C LYS A 103 0.49 17.71 -19.81
N ILE A 104 1.74 17.38 -20.12
CA ILE A 104 2.86 17.95 -19.38
C ILE A 104 3.13 19.29 -20.08
N GLY A 105 2.42 20.33 -19.67
CA GLY A 105 2.74 21.70 -20.08
C GLY A 105 4.05 22.14 -19.42
N PRO A 106 4.90 22.91 -20.11
CA PRO A 106 6.07 23.51 -19.49
C PRO A 106 5.62 24.68 -18.61
N GLU A 107 6.06 24.69 -17.35
CA GLU A 107 6.40 25.93 -16.65
C GLU A 107 7.92 26.04 -16.60
#